data_AF-H9MBY2-F1
#
_entry.id   AF-H9MBY2-F1
#
_cell.length_a   1.000
_cell.length_b   1.000
_cell.length_c   1.000
_cell.angle_alpha   90.00
_cell.angle_beta   90.00
_cell.angle_gamma   90.00
#
_symmetry.space_group_name_H-M   'P 1'
#
loop_
_entity.id
_entity.type
_entity.pdbx_description
1 polymer ?
#
loop_
_entity_poly.entity_id
_entity_poly.type
_entity_poly.pdbx_seq_one_letter_code
_entity_poly.pdbx_strand_id
1 'polypeptide(L)' 'FDNLVQGTKQSGFNISVYGQSPDTVYGRLQCREDLTVDQCSTCSQYAITTVKQRCGNAFGASTWPFHCVL' A
#
# COMPACT_ATOMS: atom_id res chain seq x y z
N PHE A 1 7.03 1.29 3.80
CA PHE A 1 6.20 1.13 2.58
C PHE A 1 6.95 0.48 1.42
N ASP A 2 8.28 0.63 1.30
CA ASP A 2 9.00 0.08 0.13
C ASP A 2 8.84 -1.43 -0.01
N ASN A 3 8.97 -2.21 1.06
CA ASN A 3 8.69 -3.66 1.01
C ASN A 3 7.23 -3.97 0.64
N LEU A 4 6.27 -3.17 1.10
CA LEU A 4 4.85 -3.33 0.73
C LEU A 4 4.66 -3.18 -0.79
N VAL A 5 5.25 -2.14 -1.38
CA VAL A 5 5.20 -1.90 -2.83
C VAL A 5 5.94 -2.97 -3.60
N GLN A 6 7.16 -3.35 -3.18
CA GLN A 6 7.97 -4.35 -3.87
C GLN A 6 7.31 -5.73 -3.89
N GLY A 7 6.73 -6.16 -2.77
CA GLY A 7 5.96 -7.42 -2.77
C GLY A 7 4.73 -7.33 -3.65
N THR A 8 4.02 -6.19 -3.65
CA THR A 8 2.83 -6.02 -4.50
C THR A 8 3.20 -6.03 -5.99
N LYS A 9 4.35 -5.49 -6.38
CA LYS A 9 4.82 -5.56 -7.78
C LYS A 9 4.94 -6.99 -8.30
N GLN A 10 5.27 -7.95 -7.45
CA GLN A 10 5.51 -9.34 -7.85
C GLN A 10 4.21 -10.15 -7.98
N SER A 11 3.23 -9.92 -7.11
CA SER A 11 2.04 -10.76 -6.96
C SER A 11 0.71 -10.02 -7.11
N GLY A 12 0.73 -8.69 -7.28
CA GLY A 12 -0.47 -7.84 -7.19
C GLY A 12 -1.01 -7.68 -5.78
N PHE A 13 -0.41 -8.31 -4.76
CA PHE A 13 -0.88 -8.30 -3.39
C PHE A 13 0.25 -8.50 -2.38
N ASN A 14 0.32 -7.69 -1.32
CA ASN A 14 1.28 -7.92 -0.25
C ASN A 14 0.73 -7.53 1.12
N ILE A 15 1.21 -8.22 2.15
CA ILE A 15 1.09 -7.84 3.56
C ILE A 15 2.50 -7.64 4.09
N SER A 16 2.72 -6.55 4.81
CA SER A 16 4.00 -6.29 5.49
C SER A 16 3.75 -5.78 6.90
N VAL A 17 4.68 -6.10 7.78
CA VAL A 17 4.69 -5.63 9.17
C VAL A 17 5.93 -4.75 9.34
N TYR A 18 5.75 -3.61 10.00
CA TYR A 18 6.81 -2.65 10.28
C TYR A 18 6.80 -2.27 11.76
N GLY A 19 7.96 -1.88 12.28
CA GLY A 19 8.12 -1.48 13.67
C GLY A 19 8.23 -2.66 14.64
N GLN A 20 8.21 -2.34 15.92
CA GLN A 20 8.29 -3.28 17.04
C GLN A 20 7.27 -2.83 18.10
N SER A 21 6.88 -3.71 19.02
CA SER A 21 5.95 -3.36 20.10
C SER A 21 6.46 -2.15 20.90
N PRO A 22 5.60 -1.15 21.20
CA PRO A 22 4.15 -1.08 20.94
C PRO A 22 3.77 -0.51 19.55
N ASP A 23 4.72 0.02 18.80
CA ASP A 23 4.54 0.75 17.54
C ASP A 23 4.55 -0.17 16.31
N THR A 24 3.90 -1.33 16.41
CA THR A 24 3.80 -2.27 15.29
C THR A 24 2.72 -1.83 14.31
N VAL A 25 3.07 -1.71 13.03
CA VAL A 25 2.18 -1.30 11.95
C VAL A 25 2.00 -2.45 10.97
N TYR A 26 0.75 -2.76 10.65
CA TYR A 26 0.36 -3.74 9.65
C TYR A 26 -0.08 -3.01 8.38
N GLY A 27 0.56 -3.34 7.26
CA GLY A 27 0.23 -2.79 5.95
C GLY A 27 -0.27 -3.87 5.02
N ARG A 28 -1.32 -3.58 4.25
CA ARG A 28 -1.85 -4.41 3.17
C ARG A 28 -1.95 -3.55 1.92
N LEU A 29 -1.57 -4.09 0.77
CA LEU A 29 -1.80 -3.44 -0.51
C LEU A 29 -2.22 -4.48 -1.53
N GLN A 30 -3.25 -4.16 -2.30
CA GLN A 30 -3.82 -5.06 -3.31
C GLN A 30 -4.17 -4.29 -4.57
N CYS A 31 -3.64 -4.72 -5.70
CA CYS A 31 -4.00 -4.24 -7.02
C CYS A 31 -5.17 -5.04 -7.59
N ARG A 32 -5.84 -4.45 -8.58
CA ARG A 32 -6.75 -5.19 -9.45
C ARG A 32 -5.95 -6.18 -10.32
N GLU A 33 -6.49 -7.38 -10.54
CA GLU A 33 -5.73 -8.51 -11.11
C GLU A 33 -5.44 -8.39 -12.62
N ASP A 34 -6.17 -7.55 -13.33
CA ASP A 34 -6.03 -7.31 -14.77
C ASP A 34 -4.95 -6.27 -15.12
N LEU A 35 -4.20 -5.78 -14.14
CA LEU A 35 -3.22 -4.71 -14.31
C LEU A 35 -1.83 -5.24 -14.66
N THR A 36 -1.10 -4.46 -15.46
CA THR A 36 0.34 -4.67 -15.62
C THR A 36 1.08 -4.34 -14.33
N VAL A 37 2.30 -4.85 -14.19
CA VAL A 37 3.19 -4.56 -13.05
C VAL A 37 3.38 -3.04 -12.87
N ASP A 38 3.53 -2.30 -13.96
CA ASP A 38 3.73 -0.85 -13.93
C ASP A 38 2.46 -0.09 -13.51
N GLN A 39 1.28 -0.52 -13.96
CA GLN A 39 0.00 0.04 -13.53
C GLN A 39 -0.23 -0.19 -12.03
N CYS A 40 0.04 -1.42 -11.56
CA CYS A 40 -0.06 -1.75 -10.15
C CYS A 40 0.95 -0.93 -9.31
N SER A 41 2.19 -0.81 -9.76
CA SER A 41 3.21 0.02 -9.10
C SER A 41 2.78 1.48 -9.00
N THR A 42 2.27 2.04 -10.10
CA THR A 42 1.81 3.44 -10.15
C THR A 42 0.68 3.67 -9.18
N CYS A 43 -0.32 2.78 -9.15
CA CYS A 43 -1.43 2.88 -8.21
C CYS A 43 -0.94 2.77 -6.75
N SER A 44 -0.02 1.83 -6.48
CA SER A 44 0.53 1.62 -5.14
C SER A 44 1.19 2.90 -4.60
N GLN A 45 2.00 3.57 -5.42
CA GLN A 45 2.67 4.82 -5.05
C GLN A 45 1.67 5.96 -4.85
N TYR A 46 0.64 6.04 -5.69
CA TYR A 46 -0.44 7.01 -5.55
C TYR A 46 -1.21 6.82 -4.23
N ALA A 47 -1.55 5.57 -3.89
CA ALA A 47 -2.24 5.22 -2.66
C ALA A 47 -1.45 5.64 -1.42
N ILE A 48 -0.15 5.31 -1.38
CA ILE A 48 0.75 5.69 -0.27
C ILE A 48 0.85 7.21 -0.13
N THR A 49 1.02 7.92 -1.25
CA THR A 49 1.10 9.39 -1.25
C THR A 49 -0.20 10.00 -0.73
N THR A 50 -1.35 9.47 -1.17
CA THR A 50 -2.67 9.93 -0.75
C THR A 50 -2.88 9.75 0.76
N VAL A 51 -2.55 8.57 1.30
CA VAL A 51 -2.66 8.30 2.74
C VAL A 51 -1.76 9.24 3.54
N LYS A 52 -0.50 9.43 3.14
CA LYS A 52 0.42 10.36 3.83
C LYS A 52 -0.12 11.79 3.86
N GLN A 53 -0.68 12.26 2.75
CA GLN A 53 -1.20 13.63 2.64
C GLN A 53 -2.52 13.83 3.39
N ARG A 54 -3.43 12.86 3.35
CA ARG A 54 -4.79 13.01 3.91
C ARG A 54 -4.90 12.59 5.37
N CYS A 55 -4.11 11.60 5.79
CA CYS A 55 -4.23 10.99 7.12
C CYS A 55 -3.14 11.46 8.09
N GLY A 56 -2.04 12.06 7.61
CA GLY A 56 -0.99 12.61 8.46
C GLY A 56 -0.47 11.60 9.49
N ASN A 57 -0.65 11.90 10.79
CA ASN A 57 -0.22 11.09 11.92
C ASN A 57 -1.34 10.17 12.48
N ALA A 58 -2.38 9.88 11.71
CA ALA A 58 -3.42 8.96 12.14
C ALA A 58 -2.84 7.56 12.45
N PHE A 59 -3.41 6.88 13.45
CA PHE A 59 -3.01 5.53 13.85
C PHE A 59 -3.26 4.48 12.75
N GLY A 60 -4.20 4.74 11.85
CA GLY A 60 -4.51 3.89 10.72
C GLY A 60 -5.08 4.70 9.56
N ALA A 61 -4.99 4.14 8.36
CA ALA A 61 -5.49 4.77 7.15
C ALA A 61 -5.81 3.71 6.10
N SER A 62 -6.77 4.04 5.23
CA SER A 62 -7.07 3.25 4.04
C SER A 62 -7.51 4.16 2.89
N THR A 63 -7.23 3.76 1.66
CA THR A 63 -7.62 4.48 0.45
C THR A 63 -7.93 3.51 -0.70
N TRP A 64 -8.88 3.91 -1.55
CA TRP A 64 -9.38 3.10 -2.66
C TRP A 64 -9.28 3.85 -4.00
N PRO A 65 -8.07 4.02 -4.56
CA PRO A 65 -7.90 4.45 -5.94
C PRO A 65 -8.49 3.44 -6.94
N PHE A 66 -8.75 3.86 -8.18
CA PHE A 66 -9.40 3.05 -9.23
C PHE A 66 -8.80 1.64 -9.48
N HIS A 67 -7.53 1.43 -9.11
CA HIS A 67 -6.73 0.27 -9.52
C HIS A 67 -6.14 -0.54 -8.35
N CYS A 68 -6.28 -0.06 -7.12
CA CYS A 68 -5.70 -0.71 -5.95
C CYS A 68 -6.38 -0.25 -4.66
N VAL A 69 -6.17 -0.99 -3.59
CA VAL A 69 -6.52 -0.61 -2.22
C VAL A 69 -5.27 -0.70 -1.35
N LEU A 70 -5.10 0.31 -0.50
CA LEU A 70 -4.12 0.37 0.58
C LEU A 70 -4.86 0.58 1.90
#